data_AF-A0A8C9FWL1-F1
#
_entry.id   AF-A0A8C9FWL1-F1
#
_cell.length_a   1.000
_cell.length_b   1.000
_cell.length_c   1.000
_cell.angle_alpha   90.00
_cell.angle_beta   90.00
_cell.angle_gamma   90.00
#
_symmetry.space_group_name_H-M   'P 1'
#
loop_
_entity.id
_entity.type
_entity.pdbx_description
1 polymer ?
#
loop_
_entity_poly.entity_id
_entity_poly.type
_entity_poly.pdbx_seq_one_letter_code
_entity_poly.pdbx_strand_id
1 'polypeptide(L)'
;MWRRRSSALLRAALSSGPGSRRLLLRQLFEPRSCTYTYILADEATRDAIIIDPVLETVPRDQRLLKELGLTLRYAGGLMEGLQLPRPKLMGNFYGGGSL
;
A
#
# COMPACT_ATOMS: atom_id res chain seq x y z
N MET A 1 -23.88 37.81 -16.12
CA MET A 1 -24.38 38.13 -14.76
C MET A 1 -25.61 37.27 -14.48
N TRP A 2 -25.44 36.08 -13.90
CA TRP A 2 -26.57 35.25 -13.46
C TRP A 2 -26.26 34.68 -12.08
N ARG A 3 -26.84 35.30 -11.05
CA ARG A 3 -26.87 34.74 -9.69
C ARG A 3 -27.82 33.54 -9.71
N ARG A 4 -27.32 32.37 -9.32
CA ARG A 4 -28.17 31.32 -8.72
C ARG A 4 -27.58 30.93 -7.37
N ARG A 5 -28.25 31.49 -6.35
CA ARG A 5 -28.65 30.88 -5.08
C ARG A 5 -27.76 29.75 -4.54
N SER A 6 -27.13 30.07 -3.42
CA SER A 6 -27.03 29.26 -2.21
C SER A 6 -27.86 27.97 -2.21
N SER A 7 -27.19 26.82 -2.11
CA SER A 7 -27.57 25.71 -1.22
C SER A 7 -26.56 24.57 -1.37
N ALA A 8 -25.61 24.48 -0.45
CA ALA A 8 -24.94 23.23 -0.15
C ALA A 8 -24.42 23.29 1.28
N LEU A 9 -25.35 23.33 2.23
CA LEU A 9 -25.20 22.71 3.55
C LEU A 9 -25.11 21.17 3.41
N LEU A 10 -24.36 20.71 2.40
CA LEU A 10 -24.09 19.33 2.05
C LEU A 10 -22.57 19.10 2.03
N ARG A 11 -21.82 19.80 2.89
CA ARG A 11 -20.59 19.24 3.47
C ARG A 11 -20.96 18.45 4.72
N ALA A 12 -22.06 17.69 4.62
CA ALA A 12 -22.39 16.65 5.56
C ALA A 12 -21.16 15.76 5.68
N ALA A 13 -20.42 15.95 6.78
CA ALA A 13 -20.07 14.88 7.70
C ALA A 13 -19.87 13.49 7.06
N LEU A 14 -19.03 13.40 6.03
CA LEU A 14 -18.47 12.12 5.62
C LEU A 14 -17.33 11.81 6.58
N SER A 15 -17.78 11.33 7.74
CA SER A 15 -17.18 10.31 8.58
C SER A 15 -15.65 10.31 8.66
N SER A 16 -15.13 10.86 9.75
CA SER A 16 -13.99 10.24 10.41
C SER A 16 -14.40 9.97 11.85
N GLY A 17 -15.37 9.06 12.02
CA GLY A 17 -15.63 8.48 13.34
C GLY A 17 -14.39 7.73 13.82
N PRO A 18 -14.15 7.62 15.14
CA PRO A 18 -13.06 6.82 15.69
C PRO A 18 -13.30 5.35 15.27
N GLY A 19 -12.58 4.90 14.25
CA GLY A 19 -12.83 3.63 13.56
C GLY A 19 -12.72 3.68 12.02
N SER A 20 -12.65 4.86 11.41
CA SER A 20 -12.35 4.99 9.97
C SER A 20 -10.88 4.66 9.72
N ARG A 21 -10.58 3.38 9.41
CA ARG A 21 -9.28 2.97 8.90
C ARG A 21 -9.04 3.65 7.55
N ARG A 22 -8.15 4.63 7.54
CA ARG A 22 -7.75 5.32 6.32
C ARG A 22 -6.69 4.50 5.58
N LEU A 23 -7.02 4.16 4.35
CA LEU A 23 -6.09 3.54 3.42
C LEU A 23 -5.42 4.63 2.57
N LEU A 24 -4.09 4.62 2.56
CA LEU A 24 -3.25 5.42 1.69
C LEU A 24 -3.00 4.62 0.41
N LEU A 25 -3.45 5.15 -0.73
CA LEU A 25 -3.14 4.62 -2.05
C LEU A 25 -2.24 5.61 -2.79
N ARG A 26 -1.10 5.13 -3.29
CA ARG A 26 -0.23 5.88 -4.20
C ARG A 26 0.05 5.06 -5.45
N GLN A 27 -0.30 5.63 -6.60
CA GLN A 27 0.07 5.08 -7.89
C GLN A 27 1.35 5.76 -8.36
N LEU A 28 2.32 4.94 -8.79
CA LEU A 28 3.58 5.40 -9.34
C LEU A 28 3.69 4.89 -10.77
N PHE A 29 3.97 5.79 -11.69
CA PHE A 29 4.22 5.44 -13.09
C PHE A 29 5.73 5.33 -13.33
N GLU A 30 6.13 4.31 -14.08
CA GLU A 30 7.49 4.13 -14.54
C GLU A 30 7.56 4.34 -16.07
N PRO A 31 8.25 5.38 -16.55
CA PRO A 31 8.20 5.77 -17.97
C PRO A 31 9.01 4.88 -18.92
N ARG A 32 9.98 4.08 -18.46
CA ARG A 32 10.82 3.24 -19.33
C ARG A 32 10.16 1.93 -19.73
N SER A 33 9.47 1.29 -18.79
CA SER A 33 8.73 0.04 -18.94
C SER A 33 7.23 0.27 -19.14
N CYS A 34 6.77 1.52 -18.98
CA CYS A 34 5.35 1.87 -18.98
C CYS A 34 4.54 1.09 -17.93
N THR A 35 5.19 0.63 -16.86
CA THR A 35 4.58 -0.15 -15.79
C THR A 35 3.97 0.76 -14.72
N TYR A 36 2.88 0.31 -14.12
CA TYR A 36 2.25 0.97 -12.98
C TYR A 36 2.52 0.18 -11.71
N THR A 37 3.19 0.83 -10.75
CA THR A 37 3.42 0.29 -9.42
C THR A 37 2.43 0.92 -8.44
N TYR A 38 1.80 0.10 -7.59
CA TYR A 38 0.85 0.58 -6.59
C TYR A 38 1.41 0.40 -5.18
N ILE A 39 1.31 1.44 -4.35
CA ILE A 39 1.62 1.37 -2.93
C ILE A 39 0.31 1.55 -2.15
N LEU A 40 -0.04 0.52 -1.39
CA LEU A 40 -1.18 0.50 -0.48
C LEU A 40 -0.65 0.52 0.95
N ALA A 41 -1.16 1.40 1.80
CA ALA A 41 -0.78 1.42 3.21
C ALA A 41 -1.96 1.72 4.13
N ASP A 42 -1.93 1.16 5.33
CA ASP A 42 -2.87 1.52 6.40
C ASP A 42 -2.26 2.69 7.21
N GLU A 43 -2.99 3.79 7.34
CA GLU A 43 -2.55 4.97 8.07
C GLU A 43 -2.39 4.69 9.58
N ALA A 44 -3.17 3.76 10.12
CA ALA A 44 -3.16 3.43 11.53
C ALA A 44 -1.94 2.57 11.93
N THR A 45 -1.65 1.50 11.18
CA THR A 45 -0.55 0.59 11.47
C THR A 45 0.76 0.99 10.81
N ARG A 46 0.70 1.86 9.79
CA ARG A 46 1.82 2.21 8.91
C ARG A 46 2.37 1.04 8.11
N ASP A 47 1.66 -0.08 8.05
CA ASP A 47 2.03 -1.21 7.21
C ASP A 47 1.68 -0.91 5.75
N ALA A 48 2.61 -1.23 4.84
CA ALA A 48 2.49 -1.00 3.41
C ALA A 48 2.71 -2.27 2.59
N ILE A 49 2.03 -2.34 1.45
CA ILE A 49 2.14 -3.35 0.42
C ILE A 49 2.45 -2.66 -0.90
N ILE A 50 3.41 -3.20 -1.65
CA ILE A 50 3.69 -2.75 -3.02
C ILE A 50 3.21 -3.82 -4.00
N ILE A 51 2.50 -3.40 -5.05
CA ILE A 51 2.08 -4.26 -6.15
C ILE A 51 2.87 -3.89 -7.39
N ASP A 52 3.40 -4.92 -8.03
CA ASP A 52 4.22 -4.91 -9.25
C ASP A 52 5.42 -3.95 -9.16
N PRO A 53 6.34 -4.18 -8.19
CA PRO A 53 7.56 -3.39 -8.10
C PRO A 53 8.48 -3.68 -9.29
N VAL A 54 8.93 -2.61 -9.95
CA VAL A 54 9.98 -2.66 -10.98
C VAL A 54 11.35 -2.55 -10.28
N LEU A 55 12.28 -3.48 -10.53
CA LEU A 55 13.56 -3.58 -9.81
C LEU A 55 14.35 -2.27 -9.85
N GLU A 56 14.32 -1.60 -11.00
CA GLU A 56 14.99 -0.35 -11.28
C GLU A 56 14.43 0.82 -10.46
N THR A 57 13.16 0.77 -10.06
CA THR A 57 12.51 1.83 -9.25
C THR A 57 12.47 1.53 -7.77
N VAL A 58 12.89 0.35 -7.33
CA VAL A 58 12.95 -0.01 -5.90
C VAL A 58 13.63 1.08 -5.05
N PRO A 59 14.75 1.71 -5.45
CA PRO A 59 15.36 2.78 -4.66
C PRO A 59 14.45 4.01 -4.47
N ARG A 60 13.70 4.39 -5.51
CA ARG A 60 12.70 5.48 -5.46
C ARG A 60 11.57 5.11 -4.50
N ASP A 61 11.06 3.89 -4.62
CA ASP A 61 9.91 3.42 -3.85
C ASP A 61 10.28 3.25 -2.37
N GLN A 62 11.48 2.74 -2.07
CA GLN A 62 12.03 2.67 -0.71
C GLN A 62 12.20 4.04 -0.07
N ARG A 63 12.64 5.05 -0.84
CA ARG A 63 12.75 6.42 -0.34
C ARG A 63 11.37 6.98 0.02
N LEU A 64 10.38 6.77 -0.84
CA LEU A 64 9.01 7.20 -0.59
C LEU A 64 8.43 6.55 0.67
N LEU A 65 8.64 5.25 0.86
CA LEU A 65 8.21 4.54 2.09
C LEU A 65 8.85 5.15 3.34
N LYS A 66 10.15 5.44 3.31
CA LYS A 66 10.86 6.08 4.44
C LYS A 66 10.33 7.48 4.73
N GLU A 67 10.11 8.30 3.69
CA GLU A 67 9.57 9.66 3.84
C GLU A 67 8.15 9.66 4.41
N LEU A 68 7.35 8.63 4.09
CA LEU A 68 6.00 8.47 4.61
C LEU A 68 5.93 7.75 5.98
N GLY A 69 7.07 7.27 6.50
CA GLY A 69 7.15 6.50 7.72
C GLY A 69 6.39 5.17 7.63
N LEU A 70 6.41 4.53 6.47
CA LEU A 70 5.70 3.27 6.17
C LEU A 70 6.64 2.08 6.24
N THR A 71 6.14 0.97 6.77
CA THR A 71 6.86 -0.32 6.85
C THR A 71 6.37 -1.24 5.74
N LEU A 72 7.24 -1.57 4.79
CA LEU A 72 6.90 -2.53 3.73
C LEU A 72 6.80 -3.95 4.30
N ARG A 73 5.61 -4.54 4.22
CA ARG A 73 5.33 -5.91 4.70
C ARG A 73 5.37 -6.92 3.56
N TYR A 74 4.82 -6.53 2.41
CA TYR A 74 4.67 -7.41 1.25
C TYR A 74 4.98 -6.63 -0.02
N ALA A 75 5.62 -7.31 -0.97
CA ALA A 75 5.72 -6.84 -2.34
C ALA A 75 5.23 -7.97 -3.25
N GLY A 76 4.22 -7.71 -4.07
CA GLY A 76 3.62 -8.69 -4.97
C GLY A 76 3.79 -8.24 -6.41
N GLY A 77 4.70 -8.84 -7.16
CA GLY A 77 4.85 -8.67 -8.60
C GLY A 77 4.97 -10.03 -9.27
N LEU A 78 4.66 -10.11 -10.56
CA LEU A 78 4.73 -11.35 -11.36
C LEU A 78 6.17 -11.78 -11.70
N MET A 79 7.17 -11.22 -11.00
CA MET A 79 8.56 -11.59 -11.19
C MET A 79 8.86 -12.88 -10.41
N GLU A 80 8.94 -14.00 -11.13
CA GLU A 80 9.66 -15.20 -10.68
C GLU A 80 11.10 -14.80 -10.32
N GLY A 81 11.38 -14.40 -9.06
CA GLY A 81 12.76 -14.21 -8.63
C GLY A 81 13.05 -13.22 -7.50
N LEU A 82 12.12 -12.33 -7.10
CA LEU A 82 12.38 -11.47 -5.93
C LEU A 82 11.94 -12.15 -4.64
N GLN A 83 12.77 -13.09 -4.17
CA GLN A 83 12.66 -13.68 -2.84
C GLN A 83 12.97 -12.59 -1.78
N LEU A 84 12.00 -11.74 -1.44
CA LEU A 84 12.10 -10.98 -0.19
C LEU A 84 12.23 -12.00 0.96
N PRO A 85 13.10 -11.76 1.96
CA PRO A 85 13.23 -12.67 3.09
C PRO A 85 11.86 -12.75 3.76
N ARG A 86 11.21 -13.92 3.66
CA ARG A 86 9.94 -14.17 4.33
C ARG A 86 10.11 -13.76 5.80
N PRO A 87 9.21 -12.94 6.37
CA PRO A 87 9.20 -12.77 7.81
C PRO A 87 9.09 -14.16 8.41
N LYS A 88 10.09 -14.56 9.20
CA LYS A 88 10.08 -15.83 9.92
C LYS A 88 8.90 -15.77 10.90
N LEU A 89 7.73 -16.22 10.46
CA LEU A 89 6.72 -16.73 11.36
C LEU A 89 7.29 -18.03 11.93
N MET A 90 8.12 -17.85 12.95
CA MET A 90 8.60 -18.91 13.81
C MET A 90 7.39 -19.30 14.66
N GLY A 91 6.75 -20.40 14.30
CA GLY A 91 5.53 -20.87 14.94
C GLY A 91 5.10 -22.19 14.33
N ASN A 92 5.68 -23.27 14.86
CA ASN A 92 5.30 -24.66 14.64
C ASN A 92 3.78 -24.82 14.62
N PHE A 93 3.25 -25.65 13.72
CA PHE A 93 2.22 -26.66 13.96
C PHE A 93 1.72 -27.14 12.59
N TYR A 94 1.94 -28.42 12.30
CA TYR A 94 1.14 -29.40 11.53
C TYR A 94 2.07 -30.41 10.85
N GLY A 95 2.04 -31.64 11.36
CA GLY A 95 2.77 -32.76 10.78
C GLY A 95 2.99 -33.90 11.78
N GLY A 96 1.91 -34.38 12.40
CA GLY A 96 1.91 -35.73 12.95
C GLY A 96 1.74 -36.74 11.81
N GLY A 97 2.41 -37.90 11.92
CA GLY A 97 2.01 -39.12 11.21
C GLY A 97 3.12 -39.83 10.42
N SER A 98 3.58 -40.95 11.00
CA SER A 98 4.10 -42.17 10.36
C SER A 98 5.15 -42.08 9.24
N LEU A 99 6.38 -42.51 9.54
CA LEU A 99 6.87 -43.89 9.36
C LEU A 99 8.16 -44.09 10.17
#